data_AF-A0A951X4B3-F1
#
_entry.id   AF-A0A951X4B3-F1
#
_cell.length_a   1.000
_cell.length_b   1.000
_cell.length_c   1.000
_cell.angle_alpha   90.00
_cell.angle_beta   90.00
_cell.angle_gamma   90.00
#
_symmetry.space_group_name_H-M   'P 1'
#
loop_
_entity.id
_entity.type
_entity.pdbx_description
1 polymer ?
#
loop_
_entity_poly.entity_id
_entity_poly.type
_entity_poly.pdbx_seq_one_letter_code
_entity_poly.pdbx_strand_id
1 'polypeptide(L)'
;MPSIIARSQPLGAGYTVQLPAFQGPLDLLLHMIEAQELDISVISLVAVTDQYLQTLARLEEVEPDALAEFLVIASRLLYIKSYNLLPKPRPPVDDEEEASGDALLRQLLEYRRFKEVAALLRMREEQGLRAYVRAAPQPEVERRLDLSNV
;
A
#
# COMPACT_ATOMS: atom_id res chain seq x y z
N MET A 1 16.62 -17.01 54.58
CA MET A 1 17.44 -17.59 53.49
C MET A 1 17.03 -16.89 52.20
N PRO A 2 17.96 -16.14 51.58
CA PRO A 2 17.72 -15.19 50.50
C PRO A 2 17.96 -15.81 49.11
N SER A 3 17.36 -15.25 48.07
CA SER A 3 17.91 -15.28 46.72
C SER A 3 17.83 -13.88 46.12
N ILE A 4 19.00 -13.43 45.68
CA ILE A 4 19.34 -12.11 45.17
C ILE A 4 19.28 -12.18 43.63
N ILE A 5 19.15 -10.99 43.01
CA ILE A 5 19.59 -10.59 41.65
C ILE A 5 18.56 -10.79 40.53
N ALA A 6 17.96 -9.68 40.11
CA ALA A 6 18.17 -9.15 38.76
C ALA A 6 17.77 -7.66 38.73
N ARG A 7 18.75 -6.78 38.85
CA ARG A 7 18.67 -5.46 38.22
C ARG A 7 18.93 -5.68 36.73
N SER A 8 17.98 -5.33 35.89
CA SER A 8 18.23 -5.09 34.47
C SER A 8 17.58 -3.78 34.08
N GLN A 9 18.37 -2.73 34.18
CA GLN A 9 18.10 -1.46 33.54
C GLN A 9 18.80 -1.51 32.18
N PRO A 10 18.09 -1.45 31.04
CA PRO A 10 18.74 -1.09 29.79
C PRO A 10 18.84 0.44 29.73
N LEU A 11 20.09 0.93 29.75
CA LEU A 11 20.46 2.23 29.19
C LEU A 11 20.35 2.14 27.66
N GLY A 12 19.77 3.16 27.04
CA GLY A 12 19.78 3.34 25.59
C GLY A 12 18.63 4.25 25.22
N ALA A 13 18.93 5.45 24.75
CA ALA A 13 17.95 6.47 24.40
C ALA A 13 16.84 5.88 23.53
N GLY A 14 15.61 5.94 24.04
CA GLY A 14 14.41 5.58 23.30
C GLY A 14 14.17 6.56 22.17
N TYR A 15 14.90 6.42 21.07
CA TYR A 15 14.40 6.82 19.78
C TYR A 15 13.57 5.66 19.25
N THR A 16 12.35 5.55 19.79
CA THR A 16 11.31 4.73 19.18
C THR A 16 10.85 5.47 17.93
N VAL A 17 11.57 5.29 16.82
CA VAL A 17 11.04 5.66 15.50
C VAL A 17 10.06 4.56 15.13
N GLN A 18 8.81 4.69 15.60
CA GLN A 18 7.71 3.97 14.99
C GLN A 18 7.46 4.61 13.63
N LEU A 19 8.04 4.05 12.57
CA LEU A 19 7.41 4.19 11.27
C LEU A 19 6.05 3.48 11.34
N PRO A 20 4.98 4.05 10.76
CA PRO A 20 3.79 3.27 10.47
C PRO A 20 4.20 1.98 9.75
N ALA A 21 3.61 0.85 10.12
CA ALA A 21 3.76 -0.38 9.34
C ALA A 21 3.06 -0.17 8.00
N PHE A 22 3.77 0.44 7.05
CA PHE A 22 3.25 0.72 5.71
C PHE A 22 3.08 -0.59 4.95
N GLN A 23 1.98 -0.69 4.21
CA GLN A 23 1.72 -1.85 3.35
C GLN A 23 2.37 -1.65 1.97
N GLY A 24 3.67 -1.37 1.97
CA GLY A 24 4.50 -1.17 0.78
C GLY A 24 4.74 0.29 0.38
N PRO A 25 5.42 0.52 -0.77
CA PRO A 25 5.92 1.84 -1.15
C PRO A 25 4.84 2.83 -1.59
N LEU A 26 3.74 2.36 -2.18
CA LEU A 26 2.62 3.21 -2.57
C LEU A 26 1.89 3.79 -1.34
N ASP A 27 1.78 2.99 -0.28
CA ASP A 27 1.17 3.42 0.98
C ASP A 27 2.00 4.51 1.66
N LEU A 28 3.32 4.33 1.65
CA LEU A 28 4.27 5.33 2.13
C LEU A 28 4.14 6.65 1.36
N LEU A 29 4.08 6.59 0.03
CA LEU A 29 3.92 7.78 -0.80
C LEU A 29 2.60 8.49 -0.53
N LEU A 30 1.50 7.73 -0.47
CA LEU A 30 0.18 8.28 -0.18
C LEU A 30 0.19 8.99 1.18
N HIS A 31 0.76 8.36 2.19
CA HIS A 31 0.90 8.95 3.53
C HIS A 31 1.73 10.25 3.52
N MET A 32 2.84 10.30 2.78
CA MET A 32 3.66 11.51 2.68
C MET A 32 2.92 12.67 2.00
N ILE A 33 2.17 12.38 0.93
CA ILE A 33 1.37 13.37 0.20
C ILE A 33 0.25 13.91 1.11
N GLU A 34 -0.46 13.02 1.80
CA GLU A 34 -1.52 13.39 2.75
C GLU A 34 -0.97 14.20 3.93
N ALA A 35 0.19 13.82 4.49
CA ALA A 35 0.82 14.50 5.61
C ALA A 35 1.27 15.94 5.28
N GLN A 36 1.52 16.24 4.01
CA GLN A 36 1.85 17.58 3.52
C GLN A 36 0.63 18.36 3.02
N GLU A 37 -0.60 17.82 3.17
CA GLU A 37 -1.84 18.41 2.68
C GLU A 37 -1.81 18.70 1.16
N LEU A 38 -1.11 17.85 0.40
CA LEU A 38 -0.97 18.00 -1.05
C LEU A 38 -2.03 17.16 -1.79
N ASP A 39 -2.48 17.68 -2.93
CA ASP A 39 -3.28 16.89 -3.88
C ASP A 39 -2.43 15.79 -4.52
N ILE A 40 -3.05 14.66 -4.89
CA ILE A 40 -2.34 13.58 -5.61
C ILE A 40 -2.07 14.03 -7.04
N SER A 41 -0.84 14.47 -7.31
CA SER A 41 -0.40 15.00 -8.60
C SER A 41 1.08 14.70 -8.87
N VAL A 42 1.54 14.87 -10.12
CA VAL A 42 2.96 14.74 -10.48
C VAL A 42 3.84 15.73 -9.70
N ILE A 43 3.36 16.96 -9.48
CA ILE A 43 4.10 17.99 -8.72
C ILE A 43 4.30 17.51 -7.28
N SER A 44 3.28 16.91 -6.68
CA SER A 44 3.34 16.37 -5.33
C SER A 44 4.29 15.18 -5.24
N LEU A 45 4.30 14.29 -6.24
CA LEU A 45 5.29 13.21 -6.33
C LEU A 45 6.72 13.75 -6.29
N VAL A 46 7.01 14.78 -7.10
CA VAL A 46 8.33 15.44 -7.13
C VAL A 46 8.67 16.10 -5.79
N ALA A 47 7.69 16.70 -5.12
CA ALA A 47 7.86 17.34 -3.81
C ALA A 47 8.19 16.33 -2.70
N VAL A 48 7.56 15.16 -2.70
CA VAL A 48 7.79 14.13 -1.68
C VAL A 48 8.98 13.22 -1.97
N THR A 49 9.58 13.26 -3.18
CA THR A 49 10.71 12.41 -3.57
C THR A 49 11.87 12.46 -2.57
N ASP A 50 12.27 13.66 -2.12
CA ASP A 50 13.41 13.78 -1.21
C ASP A 50 13.10 13.18 0.16
N GLN A 51 11.86 13.35 0.64
CA GLN A 51 11.38 12.75 1.88
C GLN A 51 11.32 11.22 1.78
N TYR A 52 10.89 10.70 0.63
CA TYR A 52 10.86 9.26 0.35
C TYR A 52 12.26 8.65 0.41
N LEU A 53 13.22 9.24 -0.30
CA LEU A 53 14.62 8.78 -0.30
C LEU A 53 15.26 8.88 1.08
N GLN A 54 14.98 9.95 1.82
CA GLN A 54 15.48 10.10 3.18
C GLN A 54 14.89 9.05 4.13
N THR A 55 13.64 8.65 3.92
CA THR A 55 13.01 7.58 4.70
C THR A 55 13.68 6.25 4.39
N LEU A 56 13.90 5.92 3.12
CA LEU A 56 14.63 4.71 2.70
C LEU A 56 16.04 4.64 3.30
N ALA A 57 16.77 5.75 3.30
CA ALA A 57 18.13 5.79 3.84
C ALA A 57 18.23 5.49 5.34
N ARG A 58 17.11 5.60 6.08
CA ARG A 58 17.03 5.29 7.52
C ARG A 58 16.59 3.84 7.78
N LEU A 59 16.24 3.09 6.74
CA LEU A 59 15.84 1.69 6.82
C LEU A 59 17.09 0.79 6.81
N GLU A 60 17.93 0.89 7.85
CA GLU A 60 19.20 0.13 7.94
C GLU A 60 18.99 -1.38 8.26
N GLU A 61 17.79 -1.79 8.69
CA GLU A 61 17.51 -3.16 9.15
C GLU A 61 16.30 -3.83 8.43
N VAL A 62 16.01 -3.44 7.18
CA VAL A 62 14.91 -4.05 6.41
C VAL A 62 15.38 -5.27 5.62
N GLU A 63 14.54 -6.30 5.53
CA GLU A 63 14.81 -7.48 4.69
C GLU A 63 15.07 -7.05 3.23
N PRO A 64 16.11 -7.60 2.56
CA PRO A 64 16.49 -7.19 1.20
C PRO A 64 15.35 -7.28 0.19
N ASP A 65 14.51 -8.30 0.32
CA ASP A 65 13.37 -8.53 -0.58
C ASP A 65 12.32 -7.43 -0.46
N ALA A 66 11.98 -7.04 0.77
CA ALA A 66 11.06 -5.94 1.02
C ALA A 66 11.64 -4.61 0.50
N LEU A 67 12.95 -4.38 0.68
CA LEU A 67 13.63 -3.16 0.20
C LEU A 67 13.61 -3.03 -1.33
N ALA A 68 13.66 -4.14 -2.07
CA ALA A 68 13.69 -4.13 -3.53
C ALA A 68 12.48 -3.39 -4.13
N GLU A 69 11.28 -3.60 -3.59
CA GLU A 69 10.06 -2.92 -4.05
C GLU A 69 10.14 -1.39 -3.85
N PHE A 70 10.70 -0.96 -2.72
CA PHE A 70 10.89 0.46 -2.44
C PHE A 70 11.90 1.11 -3.38
N LEU A 71 12.96 0.38 -3.75
CA LEU A 71 13.99 0.87 -4.68
C LEU A 71 13.45 1.02 -6.11
N VAL A 72 12.52 0.16 -6.53
CA VAL A 72 11.83 0.33 -7.83
C VAL A 72 11.05 1.65 -7.85
N ILE A 73 10.32 1.97 -6.79
CA ILE A 73 9.60 3.26 -6.71
C ILE A 73 10.57 4.44 -6.56
N ALA A 74 11.67 4.28 -5.82
CA ALA A 74 12.71 5.31 -5.67
C ALA A 74 13.32 5.71 -7.02
N SER A 75 13.66 4.72 -7.86
CA SER A 75 14.26 4.96 -9.17
C SER A 75 13.29 5.68 -10.11
N ARG A 76 12.01 5.29 -10.09
CA ARG A 76 10.92 5.96 -10.84
C ARG A 76 10.77 7.42 -10.41
N LEU A 77 10.72 7.70 -9.11
CA LEU A 77 10.61 9.07 -8.59
C LEU A 77 11.80 9.95 -8.98
N LEU A 78 13.02 9.41 -8.93
CA LEU A 78 14.22 10.10 -9.38
C LEU A 78 14.17 10.41 -10.88
N TYR A 79 13.71 9.45 -11.68
CA TYR A 79 13.52 9.63 -13.12
C TYR A 79 12.51 10.73 -13.43
N ILE A 80 11.32 10.69 -12.79
CA ILE A 80 10.27 11.70 -12.93
C ILE A 80 10.79 13.09 -12.52
N LYS A 81 11.51 13.19 -11.39
CA LYS A 81 12.09 14.47 -10.93
C LYS A 81 13.11 15.01 -11.92
N SER A 82 14.02 14.17 -12.40
CA SER A 82 15.03 14.53 -13.40
C SER A 82 14.38 15.04 -14.69
N TYR A 83 13.45 14.25 -15.25
CA TYR A 83 12.74 14.58 -16.48
C TYR A 83 11.97 15.90 -16.39
N ASN A 84 11.31 16.15 -15.25
CA ASN A 84 10.54 17.39 -15.05
C ASN A 84 11.40 18.64 -14.88
N LEU A 85 12.63 18.50 -14.38
CA LEU A 85 13.58 19.61 -14.19
C LEU A 85 14.36 19.97 -15.47
N LEU A 86 14.30 19.16 -16.53
CA LEU A 86 15.02 19.44 -17.78
C LEU A 86 14.45 20.68 -18.51
N PRO A 87 15.32 21.56 -19.04
CA PRO A 87 14.90 22.68 -19.88
C PRO A 87 14.27 22.20 -21.19
N LYS A 88 13.30 22.95 -21.70
CA LYS A 88 12.63 22.64 -22.97
C LYS A 88 13.49 23.13 -24.16
N PRO A 89 13.50 22.41 -25.31
CA PRO A 89 12.80 21.15 -25.57
C PRO A 89 13.50 19.93 -24.93
N ARG A 90 12.71 18.99 -24.43
CA ARG A 90 13.21 17.77 -23.79
C ARG A 90 13.67 16.75 -24.83
N PRO A 91 14.67 15.90 -24.53
CA PRO A 91 15.01 14.78 -25.39
C PRO A 91 13.82 13.81 -25.52
N PRO A 92 13.68 13.13 -26.67
CA PRO A 92 12.68 12.08 -26.83
C PRO A 92 12.94 10.95 -25.83
N VAL A 93 11.88 10.40 -25.27
CA VAL A 93 11.89 9.29 -24.31
C VAL A 93 11.04 8.15 -24.85
N ASP A 94 11.42 6.91 -24.53
CA ASP A 94 10.72 5.72 -25.02
C ASP A 94 9.33 5.57 -24.40
N ASP A 95 9.17 5.96 -23.13
CA ASP A 95 7.90 5.95 -22.40
C ASP A 95 7.65 7.33 -21.79
N GLU A 96 6.80 8.12 -22.46
CA GLU A 96 6.46 9.47 -22.03
C GLU A 96 5.55 9.48 -20.80
N GLU A 97 4.67 8.48 -20.64
CA GLU A 97 3.77 8.39 -19.48
C GLU A 97 4.51 8.02 -18.19
N GLU A 98 5.54 7.18 -18.31
CA GLU A 98 6.42 6.86 -17.19
C GLU A 98 7.34 8.04 -16.85
N ALA A 99 7.87 8.73 -17.86
CA ALA A 99 8.73 9.91 -17.67
C ALA A 99 7.99 11.12 -17.08
N SER A 100 6.75 11.37 -17.52
CA SER A 100 5.91 12.43 -16.96
C SER A 100 5.50 12.12 -15.52
N GLY A 101 5.44 10.84 -15.15
CA GLY A 101 4.95 10.35 -13.86
C GLY A 101 3.45 10.02 -13.86
N ASP A 102 2.77 10.13 -15.00
CA ASP A 102 1.34 9.82 -15.12
C ASP A 102 1.04 8.35 -14.85
N ALA A 103 1.93 7.44 -15.24
CA ALA A 103 1.80 6.02 -14.92
C ALA A 103 1.80 5.75 -13.41
N LEU A 104 2.75 6.35 -12.68
CA LEU A 104 2.83 6.22 -11.22
C LEU A 104 1.64 6.92 -10.53
N LEU A 105 1.21 8.07 -11.05
CA LEU A 105 0.04 8.78 -10.55
C LEU A 105 -1.23 7.93 -10.63
N ARG A 106 -1.48 7.28 -11.78
CA ARG A 106 -2.63 6.38 -11.97
C ARG A 106 -2.59 5.21 -10.99
N GLN A 107 -1.42 4.60 -10.82
CA GLN A 107 -1.22 3.50 -9.86
C GLN A 107 -1.51 3.94 -8.43
N LEU A 108 -1.11 5.15 -8.04
CA LEU A 108 -1.36 5.70 -6.71
C LEU A 108 -2.85 5.99 -6.46
N LEU A 109 -3.55 6.55 -7.46
CA LEU A 109 -5.00 6.78 -7.40
C LEU A 109 -5.78 5.47 -7.28
N GLU A 110 -5.38 4.45 -8.03
CA GLU A 110 -5.96 3.12 -7.95
C GLU A 110 -5.74 2.49 -6.57
N TYR A 111 -4.51 2.54 -6.06
CA TYR A 111 -4.19 2.07 -4.71
C TYR A 111 -5.05 2.76 -3.64
N ARG A 112 -5.16 4.10 -3.69
CA ARG A 112 -6.01 4.87 -2.77
C ARG A 112 -7.45 4.38 -2.79
N ARG A 113 -8.02 4.19 -3.98
CA ARG A 113 -9.40 3.69 -4.12
C ARG A 113 -9.57 2.32 -3.45
N PHE A 114 -8.65 1.39 -3.66
CA PHE A 114 -8.71 0.08 -3.02
C PHE A 114 -8.52 0.18 -1.50
N LYS A 115 -7.64 1.05 -1.01
CA LYS A 115 -7.45 1.32 0.41
C LYS A 115 -8.73 1.82 1.08
N GLU A 116 -9.45 2.73 0.44
CA GLU A 116 -10.75 3.25 0.90
C GLU A 116 -11.83 2.15 0.95
N VAL A 117 -11.91 1.31 -0.10
CA VAL A 117 -12.83 0.17 -0.13
C VAL A 117 -12.49 -0.86 0.95
N ALA A 118 -11.20 -1.17 1.14
CA ALA A 118 -10.75 -2.09 2.18
C ALA A 118 -11.10 -1.57 3.58
N ALA A 119 -10.98 -0.26 3.84
CA ALA A 119 -11.40 0.36 5.08
C ALA A 119 -12.92 0.22 5.31
N LEU A 120 -13.72 0.44 4.26
CA LEU A 120 -15.18 0.25 4.31
C LEU A 120 -15.56 -1.20 4.61
N LEU A 121 -14.86 -2.18 4.02
CA LEU A 121 -15.09 -3.60 4.28
C LEU A 121 -14.71 -3.98 5.72
N ARG A 122 -13.57 -3.50 6.21
CA ARG A 122 -13.15 -3.68 7.60
C ARG A 122 -14.19 -3.15 8.59
N MET A 123 -14.72 -1.96 8.35
CA MET A 123 -15.79 -1.39 9.18
C MET A 123 -17.05 -2.27 9.17
N ARG A 124 -17.44 -2.84 8.03
CA ARG A 124 -18.58 -3.76 7.96
C ARG A 124 -18.35 -5.06 8.74
N GLU A 125 -17.14 -5.60 8.66
CA GLU A 125 -16.72 -6.77 9.42
C GLU A 125 -16.79 -6.50 10.93
N GLU A 126 -16.25 -5.37 11.38
CA GLU A 126 -16.26 -4.92 12.78
C GLU A 126 -17.69 -4.70 13.32
N GLN A 127 -18.60 -4.20 12.47
CA GLN A 127 -20.02 -4.06 12.78
C GLN A 127 -20.77 -5.41 12.81
N GLY A 128 -20.12 -6.52 12.47
CA GLY A 128 -20.74 -7.84 12.44
C GLY A 128 -21.77 -8.01 11.32
N LEU A 129 -21.74 -7.16 10.29
CA LEU A 129 -22.64 -7.25 9.15
C LEU A 129 -22.29 -8.48 8.31
N ARG A 130 -23.04 -9.56 8.49
CA ARG A 130 -22.82 -10.85 7.84
C ARG A 130 -24.08 -11.31 7.10
N ALA A 131 -23.90 -11.91 5.94
CA ALA A 131 -24.96 -12.62 5.24
C ALA A 131 -24.88 -14.11 5.58
N TYR A 132 -25.98 -14.69 6.05
CA TYR A 132 -26.10 -16.13 6.25
C TYR A 132 -26.77 -16.73 5.01
N VAL A 133 -26.09 -17.67 4.35
CA VAL A 133 -26.69 -18.40 3.23
C VAL A 133 -27.78 -19.30 3.78
N ARG A 134 -29.02 -19.09 3.33
CA ARG A 134 -30.09 -20.05 3.55
C ARG A 134 -29.96 -21.15 2.52
N ALA A 135 -29.39 -22.30 2.89
CA ALA A 135 -29.50 -23.50 2.08
C ALA A 135 -30.98 -23.93 2.10
N ALA A 136 -31.73 -23.57 1.05
CA ALA A 136 -33.06 -24.13 0.88
C ALA A 136 -32.91 -25.64 0.67
N PRO A 137 -33.74 -26.48 1.32
CA PRO A 137 -33.78 -27.90 0.98
C PRO A 137 -34.08 -28.03 -0.52
N GLN A 138 -33.43 -28.98 -1.19
CA GLN A 138 -33.73 -29.27 -2.60
C GLN A 138 -35.23 -29.52 -2.73
N PRO A 139 -35.92 -28.92 -3.71
CA PRO A 139 -37.34 -29.18 -3.91
C PRO A 139 -37.52 -30.68 -4.14
N GLU A 140 -38.40 -31.31 -3.35
CA GLU A 140 -38.80 -32.69 -3.58
C GLU A 140 -39.52 -32.74 -4.93
N VAL A 141 -38.81 -33.13 -5.97
CA VAL A 141 -39.41 -33.42 -7.27
C VAL A 141 -40.14 -34.74 -7.10
N GLU A 142 -41.47 -34.71 -7.03
CA GLU A 142 -42.29 -35.91 -7.13
C GLU A 142 -41.92 -36.63 -8.43
N ARG A 143 -41.16 -37.73 -8.31
CA ARG A 143 -40.87 -38.61 -9.44
C ARG A 143 -42.16 -39.33 -9.79
N ARG A 144 -42.94 -38.73 -10.68
CA ARG A 144 -44.02 -39.42 -11.35
C ARG A 144 -43.40 -40.55 -12.18
N LEU A 145 -43.45 -41.77 -11.63
CA LEU A 145 -43.06 -42.97 -12.36
C LEU A 145 -44.17 -43.24 -13.39
N ASP A 146 -43.89 -42.93 -14.66
CA ASP A 146 -44.80 -43.29 -15.75
C ASP A 146 -44.74 -44.81 -15.95
N LEU A 147 -45.72 -45.51 -15.37
CA LEU A 147 -45.89 -46.96 -15.47
C LEU A 147 -46.55 -47.39 -16.80
N SER A 148 -46.47 -46.58 -17.85
CA SER A 148 -47.15 -46.86 -19.13
C SER A 148 -46.52 -47.99 -19.96
N ASN A 149 -45.51 -48.68 -19.42
CA ASN A 149 -44.83 -49.82 -20.06
C ASN A 149 -44.71 -51.04 -19.10
N VAL A 150 -45.80 -51.42 -18.43
CA VAL A 150 -45.94 -52.75 -17.80
C VAL A 150 -47.25 -53.39 -18.25
#